data_AF-A0AB74KUR8-F1
#
_entry.id   AF-A0AB74KUR8-F1
#
_cell.length_a   1.000
_cell.length_b   1.000
_cell.length_c   1.000
_cell.angle_alpha   90.00
_cell.angle_beta   90.00
_cell.angle_gamma   90.00
#
_symmetry.space_group_name_H-M   'P 1'
#
loop_
_entity.id
_entity.type
_entity.pdbx_description
1 polymer ?
#
loop_
_entity_poly.entity_id
_entity_poly.type
_entity_poly.pdbx_seq_one_letter_code
_entity_poly.pdbx_strand_id
1 'polypeptide(L)'
;MKRVITLALAGLLTACSSQMQMPSIDDILPSKELDRTMYLRGDFTLWDAEPQYQLEQVAPGIFQTDVKFSTPGKVYEFKVADADFSEGYNCGYSDMDPAGQSLVLGQAANADCNTIYNYFSFKPAAKGVYVVSFDYRNSNQPKVTVTKK
;
A
#
# COMPACT_ATOMS: atom_id res chain seq x y z
N MET A 1 5.54 -68.47 32.71
CA MET A 1 4.86 -67.45 31.87
C MET A 1 4.68 -66.22 32.74
N LYS A 2 5.04 -64.96 32.46
CA LYS A 2 5.50 -64.18 31.30
C LYS A 2 6.25 -62.96 31.88
N ARG A 3 7.48 -62.70 31.43
CA ARG A 3 7.94 -61.51 30.66
C ARG A 3 8.18 -60.20 31.45
N VAL A 4 9.48 -59.88 31.55
CA VAL A 4 10.09 -58.55 31.76
C VAL A 4 9.79 -57.67 30.55
N ILE A 5 9.42 -56.39 30.73
CA ILE A 5 9.67 -55.31 29.74
C ILE A 5 9.93 -53.97 30.45
N THR A 6 11.16 -53.49 30.32
CA THR A 6 11.65 -52.11 30.51
C THR A 6 11.47 -51.33 29.20
N LEU A 7 10.96 -50.10 29.18
CA LEU A 7 11.08 -49.13 28.06
C LEU A 7 10.41 -47.80 28.49
N ALA A 8 10.79 -46.59 28.09
CA ALA A 8 12.01 -45.97 27.61
C ALA A 8 11.67 -44.47 27.50
N LEU A 9 12.66 -43.61 27.78
CA LEU A 9 12.57 -42.15 27.72
C LEU A 9 12.42 -41.66 26.27
N ALA A 10 11.45 -40.79 25.98
CA ALA A 10 11.34 -40.10 24.69
C ALA A 10 11.43 -38.58 24.92
N GLY A 11 12.57 -38.00 24.56
CA GLY A 11 12.80 -36.56 24.56
C GLY A 11 12.09 -35.90 23.38
N LEU A 12 11.33 -34.84 23.65
CA LEU A 12 10.72 -33.98 22.64
C LEU A 12 11.77 -32.98 22.17
N LEU A 13 12.35 -33.21 20.99
CA LEU A 13 13.14 -32.19 20.27
C LEU A 13 12.18 -31.36 19.42
N THR A 14 11.86 -30.14 19.87
CA THR A 14 11.17 -29.14 19.06
C THR A 14 12.17 -28.51 18.08
N ALA A 15 12.10 -28.91 16.81
CA ALA A 15 12.84 -28.25 15.73
C ALA A 15 12.08 -26.98 15.30
N CYS A 16 12.58 -25.81 15.67
CA CYS A 16 12.15 -24.55 15.09
C CYS A 16 12.74 -24.42 13.68
N SER A 17 12.03 -24.95 12.68
CA SER A 17 12.35 -24.70 11.27
C SER A 17 12.11 -23.22 10.96
N SER A 18 13.19 -22.44 10.84
CA SER A 18 13.10 -21.07 10.32
C SER A 18 13.01 -21.16 8.81
N GLN A 19 11.81 -20.91 8.27
CA GLN A 19 11.60 -20.79 6.83
C GLN A 19 12.38 -19.56 6.34
N MET A 20 13.54 -19.77 5.71
CA MET A 20 14.23 -18.69 5.01
C MET A 20 13.42 -18.36 3.76
N GLN A 21 12.64 -17.28 3.81
CA GLN A 21 11.94 -16.74 2.66
C GLN A 21 12.99 -16.20 1.68
N MET A 22 13.18 -16.88 0.55
CA MET A 22 13.99 -16.38 -0.55
C MET A 22 13.31 -15.13 -1.16
N PRO A 23 14.06 -14.10 -1.60
CA PRO A 23 13.50 -12.95 -2.30
C PRO A 23 12.79 -13.41 -3.58
N SER A 24 11.65 -12.78 -3.90
CA SER A 24 10.96 -13.00 -5.18
C SER A 24 11.79 -12.42 -6.32
N ILE A 25 11.66 -12.93 -7.54
CA ILE A 25 12.31 -12.33 -8.73
C ILE A 25 11.84 -10.88 -8.93
N ASP A 26 10.62 -10.54 -8.50
CA ASP A 26 10.11 -9.17 -8.50
C ASP A 26 10.94 -8.22 -7.60
N ASP A 27 11.67 -8.74 -6.61
CA ASP A 27 12.55 -7.93 -5.74
C ASP A 27 13.92 -7.61 -6.40
N ILE A 28 14.24 -8.27 -7.52
CA ILE A 28 15.53 -8.14 -8.23
C ILE A 28 15.38 -7.31 -9.52
N LEU A 29 14.17 -7.22 -10.07
CA LEU A 29 13.90 -6.35 -11.21
C LEU A 29 14.00 -4.88 -10.75
N PRO A 30 14.64 -4.00 -11.55
CA PRO A 30 14.66 -2.58 -11.22
C PRO A 30 13.21 -2.10 -11.14
N SER A 31 12.83 -1.52 -9.99
CA SER A 31 11.56 -0.83 -9.85
C SER A 31 11.43 0.15 -11.00
N LYS A 32 10.34 0.06 -11.77
CA LYS A 32 10.06 1.07 -12.79
C LYS A 32 10.01 2.41 -12.04
N GLU A 33 10.90 3.33 -12.37
CA GLU A 33 10.81 4.67 -11.80
C GLU A 33 9.60 5.40 -12.40
N LEU A 34 9.01 6.32 -11.63
CA LEU A 34 8.03 7.24 -12.19
C LEU A 34 8.79 8.24 -13.08
N ASP A 35 8.43 8.29 -14.36
CA ASP A 35 9.04 9.20 -15.35
C ASP A 35 8.31 10.55 -15.45
N ARG A 36 7.39 10.81 -14.54
CA ARG A 36 6.57 12.03 -14.49
C ARG A 36 6.16 12.37 -13.07
N THR A 37 5.74 13.61 -12.89
CA THR A 37 5.21 14.10 -11.62
C THR A 37 3.85 13.50 -11.33
N MET A 38 3.70 12.94 -10.12
CA MET A 38 2.45 12.38 -9.61
C MET A 38 1.92 13.24 -8.47
N TYR A 39 0.60 13.24 -8.31
CA TYR A 39 -0.13 14.00 -7.31
C TYR A 39 -1.12 13.11 -6.58
N LEU A 40 -1.36 13.42 -5.31
CA LEU A 40 -2.54 12.95 -4.62
C LEU A 40 -3.71 13.87 -5.03
N ARG A 41 -4.65 13.32 -5.79
CA ARG A 41 -5.80 14.05 -6.34
C ARG A 41 -7.08 13.50 -5.73
N GLY A 42 -7.95 14.34 -5.22
CA GLY A 42 -9.16 13.88 -4.56
C GLY A 42 -10.25 14.92 -4.47
N ASP A 43 -11.34 14.57 -3.80
CA ASP A 43 -12.47 15.48 -3.60
C ASP A 43 -12.06 16.81 -2.92
N PHE A 44 -11.03 16.77 -2.07
CA PHE A 44 -10.47 17.92 -1.36
C PHE A 44 -9.60 18.83 -2.24
N THR A 45 -9.26 18.43 -3.46
CA THR A 45 -8.65 19.26 -4.51
C THR A 45 -9.58 19.52 -5.68
N LEU A 46 -10.87 19.13 -5.58
CA LEU A 46 -11.76 19.07 -6.75
C LEU A 46 -11.14 18.27 -7.91
N TRP A 47 -10.32 17.28 -7.58
CA TRP A 47 -9.53 16.47 -8.51
C TRP A 47 -8.42 17.22 -9.25
N ASP A 48 -8.07 18.46 -8.90
CA ASP A 48 -6.94 19.16 -9.52
C ASP A 48 -5.58 18.62 -9.05
N ALA A 49 -4.57 18.78 -9.92
CA ALA A 49 -3.17 18.45 -9.65
C ALA A 49 -2.47 19.61 -8.93
N GLU A 50 -2.73 19.69 -7.64
CA GLU A 50 -2.30 20.78 -6.78
C GLU A 50 -0.85 20.60 -6.28
N PRO A 51 0.03 21.62 -6.40
CA PRO A 51 1.45 21.49 -6.02
C PRO A 51 1.69 21.03 -4.58
N GLN A 52 0.86 21.45 -3.61
CA GLN A 52 0.99 21.02 -2.21
C GLN A 52 0.73 19.52 -1.98
N TYR A 53 0.17 18.82 -2.96
CA TYR A 53 -0.11 17.38 -2.92
C TYR A 53 0.70 16.58 -3.94
N GLN A 54 1.76 17.18 -4.49
CA GLN A 54 2.75 16.46 -5.29
C GLN A 54 3.40 15.37 -4.43
N LEU A 55 3.62 14.18 -5.01
CA LEU A 55 4.36 13.12 -4.35
C LEU A 55 5.87 13.35 -4.48
N GLU A 56 6.58 13.18 -3.37
CA GLU A 56 8.03 13.27 -3.28
C GLU A 56 8.63 11.87 -3.07
N GLN A 57 9.72 11.56 -3.76
CA GLN A 57 10.42 10.30 -3.56
C GLN A 57 11.23 10.36 -2.25
N VAL A 58 10.89 9.50 -1.29
CA VAL A 58 11.55 9.42 0.02
C VAL A 58 12.50 8.23 0.13
N ALA A 59 12.36 7.25 -0.76
CA ALA A 59 13.26 6.12 -0.96
C ALA A 59 13.07 5.56 -2.38
N PRO A 60 13.98 4.72 -2.91
CA PRO A 60 13.79 4.09 -4.21
C PRO A 60 12.42 3.40 -4.33
N GLY A 61 11.65 3.80 -5.34
CA GLY A 61 10.27 3.34 -5.55
C GLY A 61 9.23 3.72 -4.48
N ILE A 62 9.55 4.52 -3.46
CA ILE A 62 8.60 4.98 -2.43
C ILE A 62 8.38 6.48 -2.54
N PHE A 63 7.13 6.85 -2.77
CA PHE A 63 6.71 8.23 -2.95
C PHE A 63 5.68 8.62 -1.89
N GLN A 64 5.78 9.82 -1.33
CA GLN A 64 4.92 10.27 -0.25
C GLN A 64 4.44 11.70 -0.45
N THR A 65 3.27 12.02 0.09
CA THR A 65 2.82 13.39 0.27
C THR A 65 2.01 13.52 1.55
N ASP A 66 2.00 14.72 2.12
CA ASP A 66 1.17 15.04 3.26
C ASP A 66 -0.23 15.45 2.81
N VAL A 67 -1.25 15.04 3.55
CA VAL A 67 -2.63 15.49 3.33
C VAL A 67 -3.31 15.88 4.64
N LYS A 68 -4.04 17.00 4.62
CA LYS A 68 -4.79 17.48 5.77
C LYS A 68 -6.26 17.09 5.65
N PHE A 69 -6.69 16.13 6.47
CA PHE A 69 -8.10 15.83 6.62
C PHE A 69 -8.71 16.63 7.78
N SER A 70 -9.72 17.44 7.47
CA SER A 70 -10.27 18.44 8.42
C SER A 70 -11.55 17.96 9.13
N THR A 71 -12.24 16.97 8.58
CA THR A 71 -13.55 16.51 9.08
C THR A 71 -13.47 15.05 9.50
N PRO A 72 -13.40 14.75 10.82
CA PRO A 72 -13.49 13.37 11.31
C PRO A 72 -14.77 12.70 10.83
N GLY A 73 -14.69 11.42 10.44
CA GLY A 73 -15.83 10.63 9.99
C GLY A 73 -16.34 10.94 8.58
N LYS A 74 -15.89 12.01 7.92
CA LYS A 74 -16.12 12.21 6.48
C LYS A 74 -15.35 11.15 5.69
N VAL A 75 -15.95 10.60 4.64
CA VAL A 75 -15.23 9.80 3.65
C VAL A 75 -14.59 10.75 2.63
N TYR A 76 -13.28 10.68 2.48
CA TYR A 76 -12.53 11.38 1.45
C TYR A 76 -12.17 10.39 0.35
N GLU A 77 -12.39 10.79 -0.90
CA GLU A 77 -12.06 9.99 -2.07
C GLU A 77 -10.84 10.58 -2.80
N PHE A 78 -9.93 9.72 -3.26
CA PHE A 78 -8.73 10.15 -3.96
C PHE A 78 -8.09 9.07 -4.84
N LYS A 79 -7.13 9.51 -5.66
CA LYS A 79 -6.23 8.72 -6.50
C LYS A 79 -4.79 9.25 -6.39
N VAL A 80 -3.83 8.42 -6.78
CA VAL A 80 -2.46 8.87 -7.10
C VAL A 80 -2.37 8.94 -8.62
N ALA A 81 -2.25 10.14 -9.18
CA ALA A 81 -2.25 10.29 -10.63
C ALA A 81 -1.37 11.45 -11.11
N ASP A 82 -0.93 11.40 -12.36
CA ASP A 82 -0.34 12.56 -13.02
C ASP A 82 -1.42 13.63 -13.31
N ALA A 83 -1.01 14.78 -13.82
CA ALA A 83 -1.93 15.91 -14.06
C ALA A 83 -2.98 15.61 -15.16
N ASP A 84 -2.62 14.77 -16.13
CA ASP A 84 -3.44 14.47 -17.30
C ASP A 84 -4.29 13.20 -17.16
N PHE A 85 -4.21 12.50 -16.01
CA PHE A 85 -4.83 11.19 -15.80
C PHE A 85 -4.41 10.16 -16.87
N SER A 86 -3.14 10.19 -17.26
CA SER A 86 -2.61 9.34 -18.32
C SER A 86 -2.74 7.85 -17.99
N GLU A 87 -2.92 7.03 -19.02
CA GLU A 87 -2.82 5.57 -18.92
C GLU A 87 -1.46 5.16 -18.32
N GLY A 88 -1.48 4.25 -17.36
CA GLY A 88 -0.31 3.82 -16.58
C GLY A 88 0.07 4.76 -15.43
N TYR A 89 -0.61 5.90 -15.29
CA TYR A 89 -0.36 6.93 -14.26
C TYR A 89 -1.66 7.46 -13.67
N ASN A 90 -2.74 6.68 -13.72
CA ASN A 90 -4.03 7.00 -13.13
C ASN A 90 -4.39 5.94 -12.08
N CYS A 91 -3.72 6.00 -10.93
CA CYS A 91 -3.72 4.93 -9.93
C CYS A 91 -4.86 5.03 -8.94
N GLY A 92 -5.73 4.02 -9.02
CA GLY A 92 -6.89 3.80 -8.17
C GLY A 92 -6.81 2.46 -7.45
N TYR A 93 -7.85 2.10 -6.68
CA TYR A 93 -7.90 0.76 -6.09
C TYR A 93 -7.99 -0.31 -7.18
N SER A 94 -7.36 -1.46 -6.95
CA SER A 94 -7.42 -2.58 -7.90
C SER A 94 -8.73 -3.34 -7.79
N ASP A 95 -9.43 -3.59 -8.91
CA ASP A 95 -10.62 -4.45 -8.93
C ASP A 95 -10.33 -5.92 -8.59
N MET A 96 -9.06 -6.33 -8.64
CA MET A 96 -8.60 -7.64 -8.15
C MET A 96 -8.57 -7.70 -6.61
N ASP A 97 -8.67 -6.56 -5.93
CA ASP A 97 -8.69 -6.41 -4.48
C ASP A 97 -9.70 -5.31 -4.07
N PRO A 98 -11.02 -5.54 -4.25
CA PRO A 98 -12.04 -4.51 -4.03
C PRO A 98 -12.17 -4.11 -2.55
N ALA A 99 -11.71 -4.95 -1.62
CA ALA A 99 -11.63 -4.57 -0.20
C ALA A 99 -10.65 -3.42 0.02
N GLY A 100 -9.63 -3.29 -0.84
CA GLY A 100 -8.67 -2.20 -0.85
C GLY A 100 -9.24 -0.82 -1.21
N GLN A 101 -10.49 -0.74 -1.68
CA GLN A 101 -11.16 0.55 -1.90
C GLN A 101 -11.28 1.36 -0.61
N SER A 102 -11.61 0.73 0.51
CA SER A 102 -11.71 1.37 1.82
C SER A 102 -10.40 1.24 2.58
N LEU A 103 -9.56 2.28 2.51
CA LEU A 103 -8.26 2.29 3.15
C LEU A 103 -8.39 2.25 4.68
N VAL A 104 -7.68 1.32 5.29
CA VAL A 104 -7.53 1.21 6.73
C VAL A 104 -6.20 1.82 7.15
N LEU A 105 -6.21 2.64 8.22
CA LEU A 105 -5.02 3.34 8.70
C LEU A 105 -3.86 2.35 8.94
N GLY A 106 -2.72 2.61 8.30
CA GLY A 106 -1.51 1.79 8.41
C GLY A 106 -1.50 0.49 7.60
N GLN A 107 -2.58 0.19 6.86
CA GLN A 107 -2.65 -0.99 6.00
C GLN A 107 -2.47 -0.59 4.54
N ALA A 108 -1.69 -1.38 3.80
CA ALA A 108 -1.49 -1.20 2.38
C ALA A 108 -2.63 -1.83 1.58
N ALA A 109 -3.13 -1.12 0.58
CA ALA A 109 -4.08 -1.61 -0.41
C ALA A 109 -3.43 -1.67 -1.79
N ASN A 110 -3.81 -2.66 -2.60
CA ASN A 110 -3.31 -2.78 -3.96
C ASN A 110 -3.93 -1.70 -4.87
N ALA A 111 -3.09 -1.14 -5.73
CA ALA A 111 -3.46 -0.13 -6.70
C ALA A 111 -3.34 -0.66 -8.13
N ASP A 112 -4.13 -0.08 -9.02
CA ASP A 112 -4.03 -0.26 -10.48
C ASP A 112 -3.97 1.13 -11.15
N CYS A 113 -2.91 1.35 -11.92
CA CYS A 113 -2.59 2.61 -12.59
C CYS A 113 -3.26 2.83 -13.95
N ASN A 114 -4.14 1.91 -14.37
CA ASN A 114 -4.93 2.01 -15.59
C ASN A 114 -6.44 2.17 -15.30
N THR A 115 -6.78 2.73 -14.14
CA THR A 115 -8.18 2.86 -13.72
C THR A 115 -8.75 4.23 -14.08
N ILE A 116 -10.06 4.33 -14.33
CA ILE A 116 -10.74 5.61 -14.55
C ILE A 116 -11.43 6.06 -13.26
N TYR A 117 -12.38 5.28 -12.76
CA TYR A 117 -13.28 5.66 -11.65
C TYR A 117 -12.96 5.00 -10.31
N ASN A 118 -11.87 4.23 -10.22
CA ASN A 118 -11.55 3.45 -9.03
C ASN A 118 -10.92 4.35 -7.95
N TYR A 119 -11.74 5.05 -7.18
CA TYR A 119 -11.26 5.94 -6.12
C TYR A 119 -10.96 5.18 -4.84
N PHE A 120 -9.78 5.39 -4.25
CA PHE A 120 -9.58 5.03 -2.86
C PHE A 120 -10.48 5.90 -1.98
N SER A 121 -10.94 5.33 -0.87
CA SER A 121 -11.73 6.01 0.13
C SER A 121 -11.04 5.91 1.49
N PHE A 122 -10.97 7.01 2.22
CA PHE A 122 -10.42 7.03 3.58
C PHE A 122 -11.32 7.84 4.50
N LYS A 123 -11.60 7.29 5.68
CA LYS A 123 -12.43 7.92 6.71
C LYS A 123 -11.59 8.19 7.96
N PRO A 124 -11.00 9.38 8.13
CA PRO A 124 -10.18 9.70 9.29
C PRO A 124 -11.02 9.70 10.57
N ALA A 125 -10.52 9.03 11.61
CA ALA A 125 -11.14 9.07 12.95
C ALA A 125 -10.90 10.40 13.68
N ALA A 126 -9.90 11.18 13.27
CA ALA A 126 -9.56 12.47 13.87
C ALA A 126 -9.11 13.45 12.78
N LYS A 127 -9.26 14.76 13.04
CA LYS A 127 -8.68 15.77 12.16
C LYS A 127 -7.15 15.76 12.31
N GLY A 128 -6.42 16.02 11.24
CA GLY A 128 -4.97 16.06 11.30
C GLY A 128 -4.28 15.99 9.96
N VAL A 129 -2.96 15.97 10.01
CA VAL A 129 -2.10 15.67 8.86
C VAL A 129 -1.84 14.17 8.84
N TYR A 130 -1.95 13.60 7.66
CA TYR A 130 -1.71 12.20 7.34
C TYR A 130 -0.67 12.14 6.24
N VAL A 131 0.03 11.02 6.15
CA VAL A 131 0.93 10.73 5.04
C VAL A 131 0.23 9.71 4.14
N VAL A 132 0.13 10.03 2.85
CA VAL A 132 -0.19 9.03 1.83
C VAL A 132 1.12 8.53 1.26
N SER A 133 1.34 7.22 1.34
CA SER A 133 2.50 6.55 0.76
C SER A 133 2.07 5.73 -0.46
N PHE A 134 2.75 5.94 -1.57
CA PHE A 134 2.66 5.17 -2.80
C PHE A 134 3.94 4.34 -2.96
N ASP A 135 3.80 3.03 -2.77
CA ASP A 135 4.86 2.04 -2.96
C ASP A 135 4.78 1.51 -4.38
N TYR A 136 5.70 1.96 -5.22
CA TYR A 136 5.81 1.64 -6.64
C TYR A 136 6.99 0.70 -6.93
N ARG A 137 7.57 0.07 -5.90
CA ARG A 137 8.70 -0.85 -6.07
C ARG A 137 8.34 -2.04 -6.96
N ASN A 138 7.12 -2.57 -6.81
CA ASN A 138 6.50 -3.45 -7.79
C ASN A 138 5.50 -2.64 -8.63
N SER A 139 5.93 -2.15 -9.79
CA SER A 139 5.10 -1.31 -10.66
C SER A 139 3.89 -2.02 -11.27
N ASN A 140 3.86 -3.36 -11.25
CA ASN A 140 2.71 -4.14 -11.73
C ASN A 140 1.64 -4.30 -10.65
N GLN A 141 2.00 -4.14 -9.38
CA GLN A 141 1.09 -4.19 -8.24
C GLN A 141 1.51 -3.14 -7.20
N PRO A 142 1.38 -1.85 -7.54
CA PRO A 142 1.72 -0.80 -6.61
C PRO A 142 0.76 -0.77 -5.43
N LYS A 143 1.17 -0.14 -4.33
CA LYS A 143 0.37 -0.10 -3.09
C LYS A 143 0.21 1.32 -2.57
N VAL A 144 -0.95 1.58 -1.99
CA VAL A 144 -1.25 2.84 -1.31
C VAL A 144 -1.49 2.56 0.17
N THR A 145 -0.91 3.39 1.04
CA THR A 145 -1.14 3.35 2.49
C THR A 145 -1.43 4.77 3.00
N VAL A 146 -2.30 4.89 3.99
CA VAL A 146 -2.47 6.13 4.75
C VAL A 146 -1.99 5.91 6.17
N THR A 147 -1.07 6.74 6.65
CA THR A 147 -0.62 6.76 8.05
C THR A 147 -0.85 8.13 8.67
N LYS A 148 -0.86 8.18 10.00
CA LYS A 148 -0.89 9.46 10.70
C LYS A 148 0.53 10.04 10.73
N LYS A 149 0.65 11.35 10.49
CA LYS A 149 1.92 12.07 10.64
C LYS A 149 2.28 12.28 12.12
#